data_AF-A0A2M8PWC6-F1
#
_entry.id   AF-A0A2M8PWC6-F1
#
_cell.length_a   1.000
_cell.length_b   1.000
_cell.length_c   1.000
_cell.angle_alpha   90.00
_cell.angle_beta   90.00
_cell.angle_gamma   90.00
#
_symmetry.space_group_name_H-M   'P 1'
#
loop_
_entity.id
_entity.type
_entity.pdbx_description
1 polymer ?
#
loop_
_entity_poly.entity_id
_entity_poly.type
_entity_poly.pdbx_seq_one_letter_code
_entity_poly.pdbx_strand_id
1 'polypeptide(L)'
;FTGDQETAEPPVIWRSRSSMTGMVDPAAVARAAAAEVPTISDLLIARMAQIAAENDDVVPQKKPWPDPLPVKLALDMERLPGDIKPNPNLPLNSAIIDWLEEEEPDWRNPIDWRERAMRANIGLIDDPANARQLPLTIDFNRGHVAVFGGSGWGKTFLLRTLITSLAATHSPAELHIYILDFGGKGLDVVRDLPHVASYALPSQDERVTAIMRRIQDELEQRKALLSQMRTDSIAEYN
;
A
#
# COMPACT_ATOMS: atom_id res chain seq x y z
N PHE A 1 15.66 9.20 -15.61
CA PHE A 1 15.80 7.73 -15.61
C PHE A 1 15.26 7.21 -16.94
N THR A 2 16.07 7.30 -17.99
CA THR A 2 15.72 6.87 -19.35
C THR A 2 16.77 5.84 -19.77
N GLY A 3 16.46 4.56 -19.53
CA GLY A 3 17.20 3.44 -20.08
C GLY A 3 16.64 3.06 -21.46
N ASP A 4 17.46 2.35 -22.23
CA ASP A 4 17.18 1.94 -23.61
C ASP A 4 15.91 1.12 -23.73
N GLN A 5 15.11 1.49 -24.73
CA GLN A 5 13.74 1.05 -24.97
C GLN A 5 13.65 -0.13 -25.96
N GLU A 6 14.77 -0.72 -26.35
CA GLU A 6 14.87 -1.60 -27.54
C GLU A 6 14.26 -3.00 -27.39
N THR A 7 13.81 -3.43 -26.19
CA THR A 7 13.53 -4.86 -25.92
C THR A 7 12.12 -5.23 -25.45
N ALA A 8 11.12 -4.33 -25.51
CA ALA A 8 9.78 -4.63 -24.99
C ALA A 8 8.71 -4.86 -26.10
N GLU A 9 8.02 -6.01 -26.05
CA GLU A 9 6.88 -6.36 -26.92
C GLU A 9 5.66 -5.42 -26.71
N PRO A 10 4.85 -5.12 -27.76
CA PRO A 10 3.82 -4.08 -27.70
C PRO A 10 2.51 -4.59 -27.08
N PRO A 11 1.66 -3.74 -26.43
CA PRO A 11 0.39 -3.35 -27.11
C PRO A 11 -0.42 -2.10 -26.60
N VAL A 12 -1.53 -1.86 -27.33
CA VAL A 12 -2.88 -1.24 -27.02
C VAL A 12 -3.12 0.29 -26.99
N ILE A 13 -4.29 0.65 -27.55
CA ILE A 13 -4.90 1.97 -27.76
C ILE A 13 -5.83 2.39 -26.60
N TRP A 14 -5.80 3.70 -26.31
CA TRP A 14 -6.41 4.39 -25.17
C TRP A 14 -7.95 4.43 -25.20
N ARG A 15 -8.58 4.29 -24.02
CA ARG A 15 -9.96 4.73 -23.76
C ARG A 15 -9.96 5.98 -22.89
N SER A 16 -10.79 6.97 -23.22
CA SER A 16 -10.91 8.24 -22.49
C SER A 16 -11.66 8.11 -21.17
N ARG A 17 -11.41 9.07 -20.27
CA ARG A 17 -11.92 9.13 -18.89
C ARG A 17 -13.44 9.32 -18.82
N SER A 18 -14.10 8.54 -17.96
CA SER A 18 -15.38 8.92 -17.35
C SER A 18 -15.11 9.35 -15.91
N SER A 19 -15.39 10.62 -15.58
CA SER A 19 -15.37 11.13 -14.22
C SER A 19 -16.69 10.78 -13.52
N MET A 20 -16.69 9.90 -12.53
CA MET A 20 -17.83 9.78 -11.61
C MET A 20 -17.36 9.73 -10.16
N THR A 21 -17.61 10.85 -9.46
CA THR A 21 -17.66 10.97 -8.01
C THR A 21 -18.89 10.25 -7.45
N GLY A 22 -18.70 9.52 -6.35
CA GLY A 22 -19.80 9.06 -5.48
C GLY A 22 -20.00 7.55 -5.49
N MET A 23 -20.52 7.04 -4.38
CA MET A 23 -20.86 5.64 -4.12
C MET A 23 -21.83 5.12 -5.20
N VAL A 24 -21.43 4.14 -6.02
CA VAL A 24 -22.32 3.56 -7.04
C VAL A 24 -22.30 2.03 -6.93
N ASP A 25 -23.49 1.46 -6.86
CA ASP A 25 -23.81 0.04 -7.05
C ASP A 25 -23.09 -0.50 -8.32
N PRO A 26 -22.28 -1.58 -8.22
CA PRO A 26 -21.54 -2.13 -9.35
C PRO A 26 -22.44 -2.50 -10.54
N ALA A 27 -23.68 -2.92 -10.28
CA ALA A 27 -24.66 -3.22 -11.32
C ALA A 27 -25.25 -1.96 -11.96
N ALA A 28 -25.21 -0.81 -11.28
CA ALA A 28 -25.59 0.48 -11.82
C ALA A 28 -24.45 1.12 -12.64
N VAL A 29 -23.18 0.92 -12.26
CA VAL A 29 -22.01 1.35 -13.06
C VAL A 29 -21.94 0.58 -14.37
N ALA A 30 -22.16 -0.74 -14.35
CA ALA A 30 -22.20 -1.57 -15.56
C ALA A 30 -23.39 -1.18 -16.48
N ARG A 31 -24.54 -0.82 -15.90
CA ARG A 31 -25.70 -0.28 -16.65
C ARG A 31 -25.47 1.13 -17.19
N ALA A 32 -24.70 1.97 -16.49
CA ALA A 32 -24.36 3.33 -16.93
C ALA A 32 -23.27 3.35 -18.01
N ALA A 33 -22.24 2.50 -17.90
CA ALA A 33 -21.18 2.38 -18.89
C ALA A 33 -21.66 1.77 -20.22
N ALA A 34 -22.76 1.01 -20.20
CA ALA A 34 -23.42 0.49 -21.39
C ALA A 34 -24.42 1.47 -22.04
N ALA A 35 -24.66 2.64 -21.44
CA ALA A 35 -25.74 3.56 -21.82
C ALA A 35 -25.28 4.88 -22.49
N GLU A 36 -23.98 5.18 -22.55
CA GLU A 36 -23.49 6.32 -23.34
C GLU A 36 -23.28 5.89 -24.80
N VAL A 37 -23.99 6.57 -25.71
CA VAL A 37 -23.75 6.42 -27.15
C VAL A 37 -22.28 6.79 -27.40
N PRO A 38 -21.45 5.89 -27.95
CA PRO A 38 -20.04 6.17 -28.17
C PRO A 38 -19.90 7.41 -29.03
N THR A 39 -18.99 8.30 -28.64
CA THR A 39 -18.75 9.51 -29.42
C THR A 39 -18.15 9.15 -30.77
N ILE A 40 -18.24 10.07 -31.74
CA ILE A 40 -17.57 9.89 -33.04
C ILE A 40 -16.07 9.66 -32.84
N SER A 41 -15.46 10.31 -31.84
CA SER A 41 -14.06 10.11 -31.48
C SER A 41 -13.79 8.66 -31.03
N ASP A 42 -14.65 8.10 -30.18
CA ASP A 42 -14.51 6.71 -29.73
C ASP A 42 -14.61 5.71 -30.89
N LEU A 43 -15.55 5.94 -31.81
CA LEU A 43 -15.72 5.12 -33.01
C LEU A 43 -14.53 5.25 -33.96
N LEU A 44 -14.00 6.45 -34.15
CA LEU A 44 -12.80 6.69 -34.97
C LEU A 44 -11.57 6.03 -34.37
N ILE A 45 -11.35 6.17 -33.06
CA ILE A 45 -10.24 5.54 -32.34
C ILE A 45 -10.34 4.01 -32.44
N ALA A 46 -11.52 3.44 -32.20
CA ALA A 46 -11.75 2.01 -32.33
C ALA A 46 -11.50 1.51 -33.77
N ARG A 47 -11.92 2.27 -34.78
CA ARG A 47 -11.70 1.91 -36.19
C ARG A 47 -10.23 2.03 -36.59
N MET A 48 -9.55 3.08 -36.16
CA MET A 48 -8.10 3.25 -36.36
C MET A 48 -7.32 2.13 -35.64
N ALA A 49 -7.75 1.73 -34.45
CA ALA A 49 -7.17 0.60 -33.73
C ALA A 49 -7.26 -0.71 -34.49
N GLN A 50 -8.43 -0.98 -35.05
CA GLN A 50 -8.65 -2.17 -35.86
C GLN A 50 -7.78 -2.15 -37.12
N ILE A 51 -7.74 -1.02 -37.85
CA ILE A 51 -6.90 -0.88 -39.05
C ILE A 51 -5.42 -1.03 -38.71
N ALA A 52 -4.96 -0.45 -37.60
CA ALA A 52 -3.58 -0.60 -37.13
C ALA A 52 -3.24 -2.06 -36.77
N ALA A 53 -4.18 -2.82 -36.21
CA ALA A 53 -3.96 -4.24 -35.90
C ALA A 53 -3.95 -5.14 -37.15
N GLU A 54 -4.58 -4.71 -38.24
CA GLU A 54 -4.62 -5.43 -39.53
C GLU A 54 -3.42 -5.11 -40.44
N ASN A 55 -2.60 -4.11 -40.10
CA ASN A 55 -1.47 -3.66 -40.91
C ASN A 55 -0.14 -3.74 -40.14
N ASP A 56 0.79 -4.56 -40.64
CA ASP A 56 2.08 -4.84 -40.00
C ASP A 56 3.07 -3.66 -40.01
N ASP A 57 2.80 -2.61 -40.79
CA ASP A 57 3.61 -1.39 -40.86
C ASP A 57 3.30 -0.39 -39.72
N VAL A 58 2.19 -0.58 -38.99
CA VAL A 58 1.80 0.29 -37.88
C VAL A 58 2.39 -0.24 -36.57
N VAL A 59 3.53 0.33 -36.16
CA VAL A 59 4.16 0.00 -34.87
C VAL A 59 3.34 0.59 -33.71
N PRO A 60 2.86 -0.24 -32.76
CA PRO A 60 2.14 0.25 -31.59
C PRO A 60 3.00 1.21 -30.77
N GLN A 61 2.41 2.35 -30.40
CA GLN A 61 3.12 3.38 -29.64
C GLN A 61 3.22 3.00 -28.16
N LYS A 62 4.36 3.27 -27.52
CA LYS A 62 4.56 2.97 -26.10
C LYS A 62 3.69 3.87 -25.23
N LYS A 63 2.94 3.25 -24.31
CA LYS A 63 2.22 3.96 -23.25
C LYS A 63 3.25 4.67 -22.34
N PRO A 64 3.22 6.01 -22.19
CA PRO A 64 4.21 6.72 -21.38
C PRO A 64 3.91 6.67 -19.87
N TRP A 65 2.67 6.35 -19.49
CA TRP A 65 2.20 6.27 -18.10
C TRP A 65 1.23 5.11 -17.94
N PRO A 66 1.20 4.43 -16.76
CA PRO A 66 0.14 3.47 -16.46
C PRO A 66 -1.24 4.14 -16.42
N ASP A 67 -2.29 3.33 -16.37
CA ASP A 67 -3.64 3.84 -16.06
C ASP A 67 -3.64 4.61 -14.73
N PRO A 68 -4.47 5.66 -14.57
CA PRO A 68 -4.51 6.43 -13.34
C PRO A 68 -4.77 5.54 -12.12
N LEU A 69 -4.05 5.81 -11.02
CA LEU A 69 -4.28 5.13 -9.75
C LEU A 69 -5.73 5.27 -9.29
N PRO A 70 -6.29 4.22 -8.65
CA PRO A 70 -7.65 4.29 -8.12
C PRO A 70 -7.73 5.33 -7.00
N VAL A 71 -8.86 6.04 -6.93
CA VAL A 71 -9.11 7.06 -5.88
C VAL A 71 -9.20 6.43 -4.49
N LYS A 72 -9.63 5.17 -4.42
CA LYS A 72 -9.72 4.38 -3.20
C LYS A 72 -9.14 3.01 -3.46
N LEU A 73 -8.33 2.54 -2.52
CA LEU A 73 -7.75 1.22 -2.53
C LEU A 73 -7.87 0.67 -1.10
N ALA A 74 -8.46 -0.50 -0.96
CA ALA A 74 -8.66 -1.15 0.32
C ALA A 74 -7.52 -2.16 0.57
N LEU A 75 -7.17 -2.38 1.84
CA LEU A 75 -6.07 -3.29 2.20
C LEU A 75 -6.42 -4.76 1.97
N ASP A 76 -7.69 -5.11 2.17
CA ASP A 76 -8.32 -6.43 2.00
C ASP A 76 -8.68 -6.74 0.54
N MET A 77 -8.24 -5.91 -0.40
CA MET A 77 -8.59 -6.10 -1.79
C MET A 77 -7.92 -7.36 -2.35
N GLU A 78 -8.73 -8.34 -2.74
CA GLU A 78 -8.30 -9.61 -3.33
C GLU A 78 -7.61 -9.45 -4.69
N ARG A 79 -7.96 -8.41 -5.44
CA ARG A 79 -7.50 -8.20 -6.82
C ARG A 79 -7.16 -6.74 -7.07
N LEU A 80 -5.93 -6.49 -7.50
CA LEU A 80 -5.46 -5.13 -7.74
C LEU A 80 -5.98 -4.60 -9.09
N PRO A 81 -6.55 -3.38 -9.13
CA PRO A 81 -7.01 -2.77 -10.37
C PRO A 81 -5.83 -2.25 -11.20
N GLY A 82 -6.02 -2.17 -12.51
CA GLY A 82 -5.11 -1.45 -13.43
C GLY A 82 -3.96 -2.29 -14.01
N ASP A 83 -2.93 -1.59 -14.50
CA ASP A 83 -1.78 -2.14 -15.21
C ASP A 83 -0.72 -2.76 -14.26
N ILE A 84 -1.16 -3.61 -13.34
CA ILE A 84 -0.29 -4.25 -12.35
C ILE A 84 0.50 -5.38 -13.02
N LYS A 85 1.84 -5.27 -13.03
CA LYS A 85 2.73 -6.36 -13.48
C LYS A 85 3.71 -6.71 -12.35
N PRO A 86 3.91 -8.01 -12.03
CA PRO A 86 3.64 -9.16 -12.89
C PRO A 86 2.25 -9.81 -12.74
N ASN A 87 1.51 -9.59 -11.64
CA ASN A 87 0.25 -10.31 -11.40
C ASN A 87 -0.85 -9.42 -10.79
N PRO A 88 -1.88 -9.03 -11.56
CA PRO A 88 -3.01 -8.24 -11.06
C PRO A 88 -3.96 -9.04 -10.16
N ASN A 89 -3.89 -10.38 -10.19
CA ASN A 89 -4.74 -11.26 -9.39
C ASN A 89 -4.21 -11.51 -7.97
N LEU A 90 -3.12 -10.85 -7.58
CA LEU A 90 -2.63 -10.92 -6.20
C LEU A 90 -3.32 -9.86 -5.35
N PRO A 91 -3.64 -10.19 -4.09
CA PRO A 91 -4.17 -9.21 -3.17
C PRO A 91 -3.14 -8.15 -2.82
N LEU A 92 -3.59 -6.97 -2.39
CA LEU A 92 -2.69 -5.93 -1.89
C LEU A 92 -1.96 -6.39 -0.62
N ASN A 93 -2.72 -6.96 0.31
CA ASN A 93 -2.22 -7.49 1.57
C ASN A 93 -3.00 -8.74 1.94
N SER A 94 -2.43 -9.92 1.68
CA SER A 94 -3.08 -11.20 1.98
C SER A 94 -3.33 -11.37 3.48
N ALA A 95 -2.42 -10.91 4.34
CA ALA A 95 -2.57 -11.05 5.79
C ALA A 95 -3.79 -10.30 6.34
N ILE A 96 -4.23 -9.24 5.66
CA ILE A 96 -5.47 -8.53 6.03
C ILE A 96 -6.70 -9.36 5.65
N ILE A 97 -6.67 -10.03 4.49
CA ILE A 97 -7.75 -10.93 4.06
C ILE A 97 -7.86 -12.09 5.05
N ASP A 98 -6.74 -12.74 5.34
CA ASP A 98 -6.66 -13.84 6.31
C ASP A 98 -7.22 -13.39 7.67
N TRP A 99 -6.81 -12.22 8.15
CA TRP A 99 -7.30 -11.66 9.41
C TRP A 99 -8.81 -11.34 9.43
N LEU A 100 -9.41 -11.00 8.28
CA LEU A 100 -10.85 -10.73 8.19
C LEU A 100 -11.69 -11.99 8.00
N GLU A 101 -11.12 -13.03 7.39
CA GLU A 101 -11.79 -14.31 7.14
C GLU A 101 -11.71 -15.26 8.34
N GLU A 102 -10.65 -15.16 9.13
CA GLU A 102 -10.43 -16.00 10.32
C GLU A 102 -11.10 -15.42 11.58
N GLU A 103 -11.63 -16.29 12.45
CA GLU A 103 -12.15 -15.87 13.76
C GLU A 103 -11.03 -15.43 14.72
N GLU A 104 -9.80 -15.96 14.52
CA GLU A 104 -8.58 -15.55 15.21
C GLU A 104 -7.45 -15.42 14.19
N PRO A 105 -6.72 -14.28 14.12
CA PRO A 105 -5.60 -14.15 13.20
C PRO A 105 -4.53 -15.22 13.43
N ASP A 106 -4.05 -15.85 12.35
CA ASP A 106 -2.93 -16.81 12.40
C ASP A 106 -1.58 -16.15 12.73
N TRP A 107 -1.45 -15.68 13.97
CA TRP A 107 -0.19 -15.28 14.59
C TRP A 107 0.60 -16.48 15.12
N ARG A 108 0.18 -17.72 14.82
CA ARG A 108 0.82 -18.93 15.37
C ARG A 108 2.14 -19.24 14.67
N ASN A 109 2.30 -18.76 13.44
CA ASN A 109 3.51 -18.89 12.67
C ASN A 109 4.39 -17.65 12.85
N PRO A 110 5.62 -17.77 13.38
CA PRO A 110 6.53 -16.64 13.54
C PRO A 110 6.82 -15.97 12.19
N ILE A 111 6.90 -14.64 12.19
CA ILE A 111 7.25 -13.92 10.96
C ILE A 111 8.71 -14.16 10.56
N ASP A 112 8.96 -14.29 9.25
CA ASP A 112 10.32 -14.31 8.74
C ASP A 112 10.95 -12.91 8.87
N TRP A 113 11.89 -12.78 9.82
CA TRP A 113 12.56 -11.51 10.11
C TRP A 113 13.52 -11.02 9.02
N ARG A 114 13.94 -11.88 8.10
CA ARG A 114 14.83 -11.52 7.00
C ARG A 114 14.06 -11.09 5.76
N GLU A 115 12.92 -11.73 5.50
CA GLU A 115 12.18 -11.55 4.26
C GLU A 115 10.85 -10.80 4.40
N ARG A 116 10.23 -10.75 5.58
CA ARG A 116 8.85 -10.24 5.70
C ARG A 116 8.64 -9.26 6.85
N ALA A 117 9.38 -9.40 7.94
CA ALA A 117 9.19 -8.54 9.10
C ALA A 117 9.44 -7.07 8.77
N MET A 118 8.70 -6.21 9.47
CA MET A 118 8.81 -4.75 9.39
C MET A 118 8.59 -4.19 7.97
N ARG A 119 7.83 -4.93 7.13
CA ARG A 119 7.37 -4.51 5.80
C ARG A 119 5.85 -4.35 5.80
N ALA A 120 5.37 -3.20 5.32
CA ALA A 120 3.95 -2.87 5.28
C ALA A 120 3.49 -2.57 3.85
N ASN A 121 2.56 -3.37 3.33
CA ASN A 121 1.91 -3.12 2.03
C ASN A 121 0.75 -2.15 2.24
N ILE A 122 0.88 -0.94 1.71
CA ILE A 122 -0.02 0.17 2.04
C ILE A 122 -0.70 0.81 0.83
N GLY A 123 -0.35 0.41 -0.39
CA GLY A 123 -0.95 0.98 -1.58
C GLY A 123 -0.31 0.54 -2.88
N LEU A 124 -0.39 1.42 -3.90
CA LEU A 124 0.24 1.24 -5.20
C LEU A 124 1.17 2.42 -5.52
N ILE A 125 2.20 2.15 -6.30
CA ILE A 125 3.13 3.13 -6.85
C ILE A 125 3.24 2.93 -8.36
N ASP A 126 3.31 4.04 -9.09
CA ASP A 126 3.51 4.01 -10.54
C ASP A 126 4.99 3.80 -10.89
N ASP A 127 5.24 2.99 -11.91
CA ASP A 127 6.52 2.83 -12.61
C ASP A 127 6.35 3.38 -14.04
N PRO A 128 6.62 4.68 -14.27
CA PRO A 128 6.36 5.33 -15.55
C PRO A 128 7.22 4.78 -16.68
N ALA A 129 8.47 4.38 -16.36
CA ALA A 129 9.41 3.88 -17.36
C ALA A 129 8.89 2.60 -18.05
N ASN A 130 8.12 1.80 -17.31
CA ASN A 130 7.55 0.55 -17.77
C ASN A 130 6.02 0.58 -17.91
N ALA A 131 5.41 1.76 -17.74
CA ALA A 131 3.96 1.97 -17.79
C ALA A 131 3.16 0.92 -17.01
N ARG A 132 3.60 0.64 -15.77
CA ARG A 132 2.95 -0.32 -14.88
C ARG A 132 2.78 0.23 -13.47
N GLN A 133 1.96 -0.45 -12.70
CA GLN A 133 1.81 -0.21 -11.27
C GLN A 133 2.41 -1.36 -10.46
N LEU A 134 2.94 -1.02 -9.29
CA LEU A 134 3.56 -1.94 -8.34
C LEU A 134 2.94 -1.73 -6.94
N PRO A 135 2.90 -2.75 -6.08
CA PRO A 135 2.60 -2.57 -4.67
C PRO A 135 3.56 -1.59 -4.00
N LEU A 136 3.02 -0.65 -3.25
CA LEU A 136 3.77 0.24 -2.37
C LEU A 136 3.99 -0.46 -1.02
N THR A 137 5.21 -0.94 -0.84
CA THR A 137 5.67 -1.53 0.43
C THR A 137 6.61 -0.56 1.14
N ILE A 138 6.33 -0.26 2.40
CA ILE A 138 7.22 0.48 3.28
C ILE A 138 8.07 -0.52 4.06
N ASP A 139 9.40 -0.46 3.91
CA ASP A 139 10.36 -1.34 4.57
C ASP A 139 11.11 -0.58 5.68
N PHE A 140 10.75 -0.85 6.94
CA PHE A 140 11.37 -0.22 8.10
C PHE A 140 12.75 -0.80 8.45
N ASN A 141 13.15 -1.93 7.86
CA ASN A 141 14.54 -2.40 7.99
C ASN A 141 15.51 -1.47 7.27
N ARG A 142 15.02 -0.60 6.36
CA ARG A 142 15.81 0.39 5.64
C ARG A 142 15.88 1.75 6.34
N GLY A 143 15.13 1.95 7.43
CA GLY A 143 15.17 3.18 8.22
C GLY A 143 13.80 3.68 8.68
N HIS A 144 13.71 5.00 8.91
CA HIS A 144 12.53 5.65 9.46
C HIS A 144 11.67 6.30 8.37
N VAL A 145 10.38 6.46 8.67
CA VAL A 145 9.40 7.03 7.74
C VAL A 145 8.92 8.36 8.27
N ALA A 146 8.90 9.38 7.40
CA ALA A 146 8.31 10.68 7.67
C ALA A 146 7.22 10.96 6.63
N VAL A 147 6.04 11.37 7.10
CA VAL A 147 4.86 11.63 6.26
C VAL A 147 4.56 13.12 6.26
N PHE A 148 4.51 13.72 5.07
CA PHE A 148 4.21 15.14 4.88
C PHE A 148 2.94 15.32 4.05
N GLY A 149 2.27 16.46 4.22
CA GLY A 149 1.05 16.79 3.47
C GLY A 149 0.21 17.86 4.14
N GLY A 150 -0.64 18.53 3.35
CA GLY A 150 -1.58 19.53 3.85
C GLY A 150 -2.64 18.97 4.81
N SER A 151 -3.40 19.85 5.45
CA SER A 151 -4.59 19.43 6.22
C SER A 151 -5.61 18.77 5.29
N GLY A 152 -6.14 17.62 5.68
CA GLY A 152 -7.09 16.85 4.86
C GLY A 152 -6.48 15.95 3.77
N TRP A 153 -5.16 15.94 3.58
CA TRP A 153 -4.48 15.14 2.53
C TRP A 153 -4.23 13.67 2.92
N GLY A 154 -4.92 13.16 3.94
CA GLY A 154 -4.86 11.74 4.28
C GLY A 154 -3.65 11.29 5.11
N LYS A 155 -2.82 12.18 5.67
CA LYS A 155 -1.67 11.79 6.54
C LYS A 155 -2.07 10.80 7.65
N THR A 156 -3.13 11.11 8.39
CA THR A 156 -3.63 10.25 9.46
C THR A 156 -4.19 8.93 8.92
N PHE A 157 -4.82 8.97 7.74
CA PHE A 157 -5.29 7.74 7.09
C PHE A 157 -4.12 6.84 6.72
N LEU A 158 -3.06 7.39 6.13
CA LEU A 158 -1.83 6.66 5.81
C LEU A 158 -1.21 6.00 7.05
N LEU A 159 -1.15 6.70 8.19
CA LEU A 159 -0.65 6.14 9.44
C LEU A 159 -1.53 5.00 9.96
N ARG A 160 -2.86 5.12 9.87
CA ARG A 160 -3.79 4.02 10.21
C ARG A 160 -3.56 2.81 9.30
N THR A 161 -3.43 3.03 7.99
CA THR A 161 -3.14 1.98 7.00
C THR A 161 -1.82 1.27 7.31
N LEU A 162 -0.79 2.02 7.66
CA LEU A 162 0.53 1.50 8.03
C LEU A 162 0.47 0.64 9.30
N ILE A 163 -0.18 1.15 10.35
CA ILE A 163 -0.37 0.43 11.62
C ILE A 163 -1.15 -0.86 11.39
N THR A 164 -2.25 -0.79 10.65
CA THR A 164 -3.11 -1.94 10.36
C THR A 164 -2.36 -2.99 9.52
N SER A 165 -1.61 -2.57 8.50
CA SER A 165 -0.82 -3.48 7.67
C SER A 165 0.28 -4.20 8.44
N LEU A 166 0.89 -3.56 9.45
CA LEU A 166 1.91 -4.20 10.30
C LEU A 166 1.26 -5.13 11.33
N ALA A 167 0.17 -4.69 11.95
CA ALA A 167 -0.58 -5.49 12.94
C ALA A 167 -1.15 -6.79 12.35
N ALA A 168 -1.47 -6.78 11.06
CA ALA A 168 -1.96 -7.97 10.35
C ALA A 168 -0.87 -9.04 10.18
N THR A 169 0.38 -8.65 10.03
CA THR A 169 1.49 -9.57 9.73
C THR A 169 2.32 -9.96 10.94
N HIS A 170 2.28 -9.17 12.02
CA HIS A 170 3.06 -9.40 13.23
C HIS A 170 2.12 -9.70 14.39
N SER A 171 2.47 -10.64 15.25
CA SER A 171 1.79 -10.84 16.52
C SER A 171 2.06 -9.68 17.49
N PRO A 172 1.22 -9.50 18.54
CA PRO A 172 1.48 -8.53 19.60
C PRO A 172 2.79 -8.79 20.38
N ALA A 173 3.34 -10.01 20.31
CA ALA A 173 4.64 -10.34 20.90
C ALA A 173 5.82 -9.88 20.02
N GLU A 174 5.61 -9.76 18.71
CA GLU A 174 6.63 -9.36 17.73
C GLU A 174 6.66 -7.86 17.49
N LEU A 175 5.50 -7.18 17.59
CA LEU A 175 5.34 -5.76 17.30
C LEU A 175 4.63 -5.02 18.43
N HIS A 176 5.33 -4.01 18.98
CA HIS A 176 4.75 -3.05 19.91
C HIS A 176 4.65 -1.67 19.26
N ILE A 177 3.48 -1.04 19.38
CA ILE A 177 3.17 0.28 18.82
C ILE A 177 2.91 1.26 19.96
N TYR A 178 3.67 2.36 19.97
CA TYR A 178 3.48 3.48 20.88
C TYR A 178 3.03 4.71 20.08
N ILE A 179 1.89 5.28 20.44
CA ILE A 179 1.25 6.34 19.65
C ILE A 179 1.23 7.65 20.45
N LEU A 180 1.78 8.71 19.84
CA LEU A 180 1.64 10.10 20.28
C LEU A 180 0.73 10.83 19.29
N ASP A 181 -0.58 10.94 19.58
CA ASP A 181 -1.54 11.55 18.66
C ASP A 181 -1.75 13.03 18.96
N PHE A 182 -0.93 13.86 18.32
CA PHE A 182 -1.00 15.31 18.44
C PHE A 182 -1.76 15.97 17.28
N GLY A 183 -2.40 15.17 16.42
CA GLY A 183 -3.04 15.61 15.18
C GLY A 183 -4.57 15.75 15.25
N GLY A 184 -5.17 15.59 16.43
CA GLY A 184 -6.63 15.69 16.63
C GLY A 184 -7.33 14.35 16.89
N LYS A 185 -6.66 13.40 17.55
CA LYS A 185 -7.24 12.10 17.96
C LYS A 185 -7.63 11.19 16.80
N GLY A 186 -7.04 11.40 15.63
CA GLY A 186 -7.36 10.58 14.48
C GLY A 186 -6.81 9.15 14.58
N LEU A 187 -5.83 8.86 15.41
CA LEU A 187 -5.30 7.51 15.62
C LEU A 187 -6.04 6.74 16.73
N ASP A 188 -7.04 7.32 17.39
CA ASP A 188 -7.83 6.63 18.43
C ASP A 188 -8.54 5.37 17.88
N VAL A 189 -8.83 5.32 16.58
CA VAL A 189 -9.47 4.17 15.93
C VAL A 189 -8.64 2.88 15.92
N VAL A 190 -7.32 2.98 16.05
CA VAL A 190 -6.41 1.82 16.13
C VAL A 190 -5.97 1.52 17.56
N ARG A 191 -6.47 2.27 18.54
CA ARG A 191 -5.99 2.24 19.92
C ARG A 191 -6.21 0.90 20.61
N ASP A 192 -7.30 0.21 20.27
CA ASP A 192 -7.69 -1.04 20.91
C ASP A 192 -7.03 -2.27 20.24
N LEU A 193 -6.16 -2.07 19.24
CA LEU A 193 -5.34 -3.14 18.71
C LEU A 193 -4.41 -3.67 19.80
N PRO A 194 -4.25 -5.00 19.94
CA PRO A 194 -3.42 -5.60 20.98
C PRO A 194 -1.93 -5.21 20.86
N HIS A 195 -1.49 -4.79 19.67
CA HIS A 195 -0.15 -4.28 19.41
C HIS A 195 0.10 -2.89 20.02
N VAL A 196 -0.96 -2.11 20.28
CA VAL A 196 -0.83 -0.74 20.81
C VAL A 196 -0.57 -0.79 22.32
N ALA A 197 0.70 -0.73 22.68
CA ALA A 197 1.15 -0.77 24.07
C ALA A 197 0.80 0.52 24.84
N SER A 198 0.78 1.67 24.16
CA SER A 198 0.36 2.93 24.77
C SER A 198 -0.08 3.96 23.74
N TYR A 199 -1.10 4.73 24.10
CA TYR A 199 -1.64 5.84 23.31
C TYR A 199 -1.71 7.09 24.20
N ALA A 200 -1.10 8.18 23.75
CA ALA A 200 -1.02 9.45 24.47
C ALA A 200 -1.50 10.63 23.63
N LEU A 201 -2.19 11.54 24.31
CA LEU A 201 -2.63 12.83 23.79
C LEU A 201 -1.69 13.96 24.24
N PRO A 202 -1.74 15.15 23.60
CA PRO A 202 -0.89 16.28 24.00
C PRO A 202 -1.08 16.72 25.45
N SER A 203 -2.26 16.48 26.04
CA SER A 203 -2.59 16.87 27.41
C SER A 203 -2.14 15.87 28.48
N GLN A 204 -1.42 14.81 28.10
CA GLN A 204 -1.06 13.68 28.98
C GLN A 204 0.46 13.59 29.16
N ASP A 205 1.07 14.65 29.66
CA ASP A 205 2.54 14.80 29.77
C ASP A 205 3.22 13.64 30.52
N GLU A 206 2.61 13.16 31.60
CA GLU A 206 3.12 12.01 32.35
C GLU A 206 3.19 10.75 31.49
N ARG A 207 2.18 10.52 30.64
CA ARG A 207 2.13 9.37 29.74
C ARG A 207 3.13 9.50 28.61
N VAL A 208 3.26 10.68 28.01
CA VAL A 208 4.29 10.95 26.98
C VAL A 208 5.67 10.67 27.55
N THR A 209 5.96 11.18 28.76
CA THR A 209 7.23 10.95 29.45
C THR A 209 7.47 9.46 29.73
N ALA A 210 6.45 8.73 30.18
CA ALA A 210 6.54 7.30 30.42
C ALA A 210 6.82 6.50 29.13
N ILE A 211 6.20 6.85 28.01
CA ILE A 211 6.46 6.23 26.69
C ILE A 211 7.92 6.45 26.29
N MET A 212 8.41 7.69 26.36
CA MET A 212 9.79 8.02 25.99
C MET A 212 10.80 7.26 26.85
N ARG A 213 10.54 7.19 28.17
CA ARG A 213 11.37 6.41 29.08
C ARG A 213 11.37 4.91 28.72
N ARG A 214 10.20 4.32 28.46
CA ARG A 214 10.10 2.89 28.09
C ARG A 214 10.89 2.57 26.82
N ILE A 215 10.82 3.43 25.80
CA ILE A 215 11.58 3.27 24.55
C ILE A 215 13.08 3.36 24.82
N GLN A 216 13.51 4.32 25.64
CA GLN A 216 14.93 4.47 26.00
C GLN A 216 15.45 3.24 26.77
N ASP A 217 14.70 2.75 27.74
CA ASP A 217 15.06 1.58 28.54
C ASP A 217 15.17 0.32 27.67
N GLU A 218 14.22 0.12 26.75
CA GLU A 218 14.23 -0.99 25.79
C GLU A 218 15.44 -0.92 24.84
N LEU A 219 15.77 0.28 24.37
CA LEU A 219 16.90 0.50 23.48
C LEU A 219 18.24 0.19 24.17
N GLU A 220 18.41 0.58 25.43
CA GLU A 220 19.61 0.23 26.20
C GLU A 220 19.69 -1.26 26.50
N GLN A 221 18.56 -1.90 26.84
CA GLN A 221 18.50 -3.35 27.03
C GLN A 221 18.90 -4.11 25.75
N ARG A 222 18.38 -3.70 24.58
CA ARG A 222 18.69 -4.36 23.31
C ARG A 222 20.14 -4.16 22.87
N LYS A 223 20.72 -2.96 23.07
CA LYS A 223 22.15 -2.74 22.83
C LYS A 223 23.01 -3.70 23.63
N ALA A 224 22.69 -3.89 24.91
CA ALA A 224 23.42 -4.82 25.78
C ALA A 224 23.28 -6.27 25.30
N LEU A 225 22.07 -6.70 24.92
CA LEU A 225 21.81 -8.05 24.41
C LEU A 225 22.54 -8.34 23.09
N LEU A 226 22.44 -7.44 22.10
CA LEU A 226 23.10 -7.61 20.80
C LEU A 226 24.63 -7.66 20.94
N SER A 227 25.19 -6.83 21.83
CA SER A 227 26.62 -6.84 22.16
C SER A 227 27.06 -8.18 22.78
N GLN A 228 26.26 -8.76 23.67
CA GLN A 228 26.55 -10.08 24.27
C GLN A 228 26.48 -11.22 23.24
N MET A 229 25.51 -11.16 22.33
CA MET A 229 25.27 -12.18 21.30
C MET A 229 26.18 -12.03 20.08
N ARG A 230 26.94 -10.93 19.97
CA ARG A 230 27.82 -10.60 18.82
C ARG A 230 27.09 -10.61 17.48
N THR A 231 25.85 -10.13 17.49
CA THR A 231 25.01 -9.97 16.31
C THR A 231 24.90 -8.50 15.97
N ASP A 232 25.06 -8.15 14.70
CA ASP A 232 25.07 -6.76 14.25
C ASP A 232 23.68 -6.28 13.80
N SER A 233 22.70 -7.18 13.72
CA SER A 233 21.34 -6.85 13.27
C SER A 233 20.25 -7.54 14.09
N ILE A 234 19.07 -6.92 14.15
CA ILE A 234 17.88 -7.49 14.79
C ILE A 234 17.38 -8.77 14.07
N ALA A 235 17.55 -8.85 12.76
CA ALA A 235 17.12 -9.99 11.94
C ALA A 235 18.05 -11.22 12.09
N GLU A 236 19.25 -11.04 12.64
CA GLU A 236 20.11 -12.16 13.06
C GLU A 236 19.85 -12.59 14.50
N TYR A 237 19.41 -11.66 15.34
CA TYR A 237 19.08 -11.91 16.74
C TYR A 237 17.75 -12.66 16.89
N ASN A 238 16.73 -12.28 16.11
CA ASN A 238 15.42 -12.94 16.05
C ASN A 238 15.43 -14.15 15.12
#